data_AF-A0ABD3XJZ0-F1
#
_entry.id   AF-A0ABD3XJZ0-F1
#
_cell.length_a   1.000
_cell.length_b   1.000
_cell.length_c   1.000
_cell.angle_alpha   90.00
_cell.angle_beta   90.00
_cell.angle_gamma   90.00
#
_symmetry.space_group_name_H-M   'P 1'
#
loop_
_entity.id
_entity.type
_entity.pdbx_description
1 polymer ?
#
loop_
_entity_poly.entity_id
_entity_poly.type
_entity_poly.pdbx_seq_one_letter_code
_entity_poly.pdbx_strand_id
1 'polypeptide(L)'
;MKKGKNNLYRKDKNNLVSQCFLQVKMLDHLTTSALDLLNNRKYKHTLHETQRRQNINHGLTNINDSVFEFFLQVDDKRRQCQTEDALNWHGAGSLQYCKTVLLKDETLFKTWKLLLINFDPKISAKQVDYTMIASCTRDVYEDLIGRFCRIGDSQFRKDTMTRLGKLKQDSLRKRVVMRSKHTHSSDALALNMKYILEDQSENKLYSHLKLKSQIYDLNDVVFTSFLKSDLILLCKAYGIVAGNVQKSGLINQLCTVIPTLNEMPKPNFLVQNNPVVSSLKASSNEDTSSCSKRQPCTRKRTIEGKEKGKGKSKGKKKMETCDKDNTDTSICSVCRRHYAEGELWIQCDLCDEWFDWFCQGIDEKTWSSTENEKWFCTKCS
;
A
#
# COMPACT_ATOMS: atom_id res chain seq x y z
N MET A 1 34.85 37.92 31.01
CA MET A 1 33.53 38.43 30.59
C MET A 1 32.46 37.94 31.56
N LYS A 2 31.96 38.80 32.46
CA LYS A 2 30.89 38.44 33.40
C LYS A 2 29.58 38.30 32.63
N LYS A 3 28.98 37.11 32.61
CA LYS A 3 27.62 36.87 32.11
C LYS A 3 26.67 37.79 32.88
N GLY A 4 26.16 38.83 32.21
CA GLY A 4 25.22 39.76 32.79
C GLY A 4 23.99 39.01 33.30
N LYS A 5 23.61 39.25 34.55
CA LYS A 5 22.43 38.67 35.18
C LYS A 5 21.21 38.98 34.31
N ASN A 6 20.48 37.94 33.91
CA ASN A 6 19.24 38.02 33.13
C ASN A 6 18.16 38.74 33.94
N ASN A 7 18.20 40.07 34.01
CA ASN A 7 17.19 40.85 34.71
C ASN A 7 15.93 40.93 33.83
N LEU A 8 14.79 40.47 34.37
CA LEU A 8 13.49 40.47 33.68
C LEU A 8 12.98 41.89 33.40
N TYR A 9 13.50 42.88 34.13
CA TYR A 9 13.07 44.29 34.14
C TYR A 9 13.83 45.20 33.17
N ARG A 10 14.54 44.64 32.17
CA ARG A 10 15.10 45.45 31.08
C ARG A 10 13.93 46.02 30.25
N LYS A 11 13.97 47.30 29.86
CA LYS A 11 12.89 47.95 29.09
C LYS A 11 12.39 47.10 27.92
N ASP A 12 13.30 46.50 27.16
CA ASP A 12 12.98 45.62 26.03
C ASP A 12 12.17 44.37 26.44
N LYS A 13 12.46 43.81 27.62
CA LYS A 13 11.73 42.66 28.17
C LYS A 13 10.38 43.06 28.76
N ASN A 14 10.24 44.28 29.30
CA ASN A 14 8.95 44.77 29.79
C ASN A 14 7.95 44.92 28.63
N ASN A 15 8.38 45.45 27.49
CA ASN A 15 7.52 45.55 26.30
C ASN A 15 7.08 44.17 25.81
N LEU A 16 8.01 43.20 25.76
CA LEU A 16 7.70 41.82 25.37
C LEU A 16 6.71 41.15 26.34
N VAL A 17 6.88 41.36 27.66
CA VAL A 17 5.95 40.87 28.68
C VAL A 17 4.56 41.50 28.51
N SER A 18 4.49 42.81 28.26
CA SER A 18 3.23 43.49 27.97
C SER A 18 2.57 42.96 26.70
N GLN A 19 3.34 42.65 25.66
CA GLN A 19 2.84 42.05 24.41
C GLN A 19 2.27 40.65 24.68
N CYS A 20 3.02 39.78 25.35
CA CYS A 20 2.54 38.45 25.70
C CYS A 20 1.27 38.52 26.58
N PHE A 21 1.21 39.45 27.53
CA PHE A 21 0.02 39.63 28.37
C PHE A 21 -1.20 40.07 27.56
N LEU A 22 -1.01 41.02 26.63
CA LEU A 22 -2.06 41.46 25.71
C LEU A 22 -2.55 40.30 24.85
N GLN A 23 -1.65 39.50 24.26
CA GLN A 23 -2.00 38.32 23.46
C GLN A 23 -2.81 37.30 24.27
N VAL A 24 -2.43 37.03 25.52
CA VAL A 24 -3.19 36.14 26.42
C VAL A 24 -4.58 36.70 26.68
N LYS A 25 -4.72 37.99 26.95
CA LYS A 25 -6.03 38.62 27.20
C LYS A 25 -6.93 38.63 25.96
N MET A 26 -6.35 38.80 24.78
CA MET A 26 -7.08 38.67 23.52
C MET A 26 -7.62 37.24 23.34
N LEU A 27 -6.81 36.22 23.66
CA LEU A 27 -7.25 34.83 23.60
C LEU A 27 -8.31 34.51 24.67
N ASP A 28 -8.14 35.01 25.89
CA ASP A 28 -9.13 34.86 26.98
C ASP A 28 -10.51 35.40 26.54
N HIS A 29 -10.55 36.53 25.82
CA HIS A 29 -11.78 37.13 25.30
C HIS A 29 -12.54 36.24 24.30
N LEU A 30 -11.83 35.35 23.60
CA LEU A 30 -12.44 34.41 22.65
C LEU A 30 -13.01 33.15 23.33
N THR A 31 -12.69 32.96 24.62
CA THR A 31 -13.20 31.85 25.42
C THR A 31 -14.52 32.23 26.11
N THR A 32 -15.23 31.22 26.59
CA THR A 32 -16.53 31.40 27.25
C THR A 32 -16.78 30.28 28.24
N SER A 33 -17.59 30.55 29.26
CA SER A 33 -17.83 29.59 30.34
C SER A 33 -18.71 28.44 29.85
N ALA A 34 -18.53 27.23 30.37
CA ALA A 34 -19.37 26.09 29.99
C ALA A 34 -20.87 26.34 30.23
N LEU A 35 -21.20 27.15 31.25
CA LEU A 35 -22.57 27.48 31.63
C LEU A 35 -23.25 28.39 30.60
N ASP A 36 -22.55 29.42 30.13
CA ASP A 36 -23.07 30.35 29.11
C ASP A 36 -23.41 29.62 27.81
N LEU A 37 -22.70 28.53 27.54
CA LEU A 37 -22.87 27.71 26.36
C LEU A 37 -24.09 26.80 26.44
N LEU A 38 -24.35 26.22 27.61
CA LEU A 38 -25.55 25.38 27.75
C LEU A 38 -26.84 26.17 27.51
N ASN A 39 -26.83 27.48 27.79
CA ASN A 39 -28.02 28.31 27.77
C ASN A 39 -28.33 28.95 26.40
N ASN A 40 -27.33 29.39 25.63
CA ASN A 40 -27.55 30.29 24.47
C ASN A 40 -26.99 29.79 23.10
N ARG A 41 -26.62 28.51 22.96
CA ARG A 41 -25.86 28.01 21.79
C ARG A 41 -26.70 27.63 20.57
N LYS A 42 -26.11 27.90 19.40
CA LYS A 42 -26.54 27.37 18.08
C LYS A 42 -26.09 25.92 17.84
N TYR A 43 -24.89 25.54 18.31
CA TYR A 43 -24.26 24.24 18.00
C TYR A 43 -24.22 23.24 19.19
N LYS A 44 -25.38 22.90 19.75
CA LYS A 44 -25.49 22.06 20.98
C LYS A 44 -24.81 20.68 20.87
N HIS A 45 -24.83 20.05 19.70
CA HIS A 45 -24.22 18.72 19.48
C HIS A 45 -22.70 18.70 19.72
N THR A 46 -22.00 19.81 19.48
CA THR A 46 -20.55 19.92 19.69
C THR A 46 -20.16 19.80 21.17
N LEU A 47 -21.05 20.22 22.07
CA LEU A 47 -20.82 20.16 23.52
C LEU A 47 -20.78 18.72 24.02
N HIS A 48 -21.62 17.84 23.47
CA HIS A 48 -21.64 16.42 23.84
C HIS A 48 -20.37 15.68 23.41
N GLU A 49 -19.86 15.93 22.20
CA GLU A 49 -18.59 15.36 21.74
C GLU A 49 -17.40 15.91 22.54
N THR A 50 -17.44 17.19 22.91
CA THR A 50 -16.40 17.82 23.73
C THR A 50 -16.41 17.27 25.16
N GLN A 51 -17.58 17.07 25.76
CA GLN A 51 -17.73 16.46 27.10
C GLN A 51 -17.16 15.04 27.16
N ARG A 52 -17.34 14.25 26.09
CA ARG A 52 -16.76 12.91 25.97
C ARG A 52 -15.22 12.92 25.98
N ARG A 53 -14.59 13.99 25.50
CA ARG A 53 -13.12 14.16 25.45
C ARG A 53 -12.53 14.94 26.63
N GLN A 54 -13.30 15.85 27.25
CA GLN A 54 -12.90 16.70 28.38
C GLN A 54 -12.73 15.91 29.69
N ASN A 55 -13.42 14.78 29.86
CA ASN A 55 -13.49 14.03 31.12
C ASN A 55 -12.18 13.37 31.59
N ILE A 56 -11.09 13.40 30.82
CA ILE A 56 -9.85 12.72 31.22
C ILE A 56 -8.81 13.70 31.80
N ASN A 57 -8.71 14.95 31.30
CA ASN A 57 -7.58 15.82 31.62
C ASN A 57 -7.89 17.32 31.84
N HIS A 58 -9.14 17.80 31.75
CA HIS A 58 -9.49 19.23 31.87
C HIS A 58 -8.65 20.21 31.00
N GLY A 59 -8.01 19.72 29.94
CA GLY A 59 -7.03 20.49 29.16
C GLY A 59 -7.58 21.30 27.98
N LEU A 60 -8.90 21.36 27.81
CA LEU A 60 -9.56 22.03 26.68
C LEU A 60 -10.45 23.17 27.18
N THR A 61 -10.28 24.36 26.60
CA THR A 61 -11.12 25.55 26.84
C THR A 61 -12.29 25.61 25.85
N ASN A 62 -13.40 26.19 26.31
CA ASN A 62 -14.54 26.41 25.43
C ASN A 62 -14.43 27.75 24.70
N ILE A 63 -14.80 27.76 23.43
CA ILE A 63 -14.84 28.95 22.57
C ILE A 63 -16.28 29.35 22.28
N ASN A 64 -16.51 30.62 21.96
CA ASN A 64 -17.83 31.12 21.56
C ASN A 64 -18.22 30.66 20.13
N ASP A 65 -19.49 30.84 19.75
CA ASP A 65 -20.01 30.36 18.45
C ASP A 65 -19.37 31.10 17.27
N SER A 66 -19.08 32.39 17.39
CA SER A 66 -18.43 33.18 16.34
C SER A 66 -16.99 32.71 16.06
N VAL A 67 -16.25 32.34 17.11
CA VAL A 67 -14.90 31.78 17.00
C VAL A 67 -14.96 30.39 16.39
N PHE A 68 -15.96 29.58 16.76
CA PHE A 68 -16.18 28.28 16.13
C PHE A 68 -16.48 28.41 14.64
N GLU A 69 -17.39 29.31 14.25
CA GLU A 69 -17.70 29.60 12.84
C GLU A 69 -16.48 30.11 12.06
N PHE A 70 -15.64 30.94 12.69
CA PHE A 70 -14.35 31.33 12.09
C PHE A 70 -13.46 30.11 11.81
N PHE A 71 -13.33 29.17 12.75
CA PHE A 71 -12.53 27.95 12.52
C PHE A 71 -13.13 27.05 11.45
N LEU A 72 -14.46 27.00 11.29
CA LEU A 72 -15.09 26.30 10.15
C LEU A 72 -14.66 26.93 8.83
N GLN A 73 -14.65 28.26 8.72
CA GLN A 73 -14.16 28.96 7.52
C GLN A 73 -12.68 28.70 7.25
N VAL A 74 -11.83 28.68 8.28
CA VAL A 74 -10.41 28.32 8.16
C VAL A 74 -10.27 26.89 7.63
N ASP A 75 -11.03 25.95 8.17
CA ASP A 75 -10.97 24.53 7.81
C ASP A 75 -11.44 24.28 6.37
N ASP A 76 -12.50 24.95 5.94
CA ASP A 76 -12.99 24.91 4.56
C ASP A 76 -11.93 25.38 3.57
N LYS A 77 -11.32 26.54 3.82
CA LYS A 77 -10.24 27.07 2.96
C LYS A 77 -8.99 26.20 3.00
N ARG A 78 -8.65 25.63 4.16
CA ARG A 78 -7.53 24.68 4.29
C ARG A 78 -7.77 23.46 3.40
N ARG A 79 -8.96 22.85 3.46
CA ARG A 79 -9.33 21.70 2.63
C ARG A 79 -9.24 22.00 1.13
N GLN A 80 -9.68 23.18 0.71
CA GLN A 80 -9.57 23.61 -0.69
C GLN A 80 -8.12 23.72 -1.19
N CYS A 81 -7.17 23.94 -0.28
CA CYS A 81 -5.73 24.01 -0.60
C CYS A 81 -5.01 22.65 -0.46
N GLN A 82 -5.61 21.68 0.22
CA GLN A 82 -5.05 20.35 0.48
C GLN A 82 -5.67 19.32 -0.49
N THR A 83 -5.55 19.58 -1.78
CA THR A 83 -6.03 18.69 -2.85
C THR A 83 -4.90 17.84 -3.42
N GLU A 84 -5.26 16.78 -4.15
CA GLU A 84 -4.29 15.97 -4.89
C GLU A 84 -3.55 16.80 -5.94
N ASP A 85 -4.26 17.71 -6.61
CA ASP A 85 -3.64 18.65 -7.54
C ASP A 85 -2.59 19.51 -6.83
N ALA A 86 -2.94 20.13 -5.70
CA ALA A 86 -2.00 20.93 -4.94
C ALA A 86 -0.78 20.12 -4.46
N LEU A 87 -0.98 18.84 -4.13
CA LEU A 87 0.13 17.92 -3.81
C LEU A 87 1.01 17.64 -5.04
N ASN A 88 0.43 17.46 -6.22
CA ASN A 88 1.15 17.23 -7.47
C ASN A 88 1.95 18.48 -7.91
N TRP A 89 1.35 19.66 -7.79
CA TRP A 89 1.99 20.93 -8.17
C TRP A 89 3.08 21.37 -7.21
N HIS A 90 2.85 21.25 -5.90
CA HIS A 90 3.75 21.79 -4.87
C HIS A 90 4.61 20.74 -4.16
N GLY A 91 4.31 19.45 -4.31
CA GLY A 91 5.06 18.34 -3.70
C GLY A 91 5.26 18.52 -2.19
N ALA A 92 6.52 18.49 -1.75
CA ALA A 92 6.91 18.69 -0.36
C ALA A 92 6.54 20.07 0.21
N GLY A 93 6.33 21.07 -0.66
CA GLY A 93 5.92 22.43 -0.29
C GLY A 93 4.41 22.64 -0.14
N SER A 94 3.58 21.64 -0.44
CA SER A 94 2.11 21.73 -0.44
C SER A 94 1.52 22.26 0.89
N LEU A 95 2.09 21.86 2.02
CA LEU A 95 1.61 22.27 3.34
C LEU A 95 1.98 23.72 3.65
N GLN A 96 3.19 24.13 3.26
CA GLN A 96 3.64 25.51 3.39
C GLN A 96 2.85 26.44 2.46
N TYR A 97 2.50 25.96 1.26
CA TYR A 97 1.60 26.64 0.35
C TYR A 97 0.24 26.90 1.01
N CYS A 98 -0.40 25.86 1.57
CA CYS A 98 -1.69 26.00 2.24
C CYS A 98 -1.65 27.04 3.38
N LYS A 99 -0.63 26.98 4.25
CA LYS A 99 -0.42 28.00 5.29
C LYS A 99 -0.30 29.41 4.70
N THR A 100 0.48 29.56 3.64
CA THR A 100 0.73 30.86 3.00
C THR A 100 -0.55 31.43 2.36
N VAL A 101 -1.38 30.59 1.75
CA VAL A 101 -2.67 31.00 1.19
C VAL A 101 -3.59 31.52 2.28
N LEU A 102 -3.71 30.79 3.40
CA LEU A 102 -4.55 31.19 4.52
C LEU A 102 -4.09 32.51 5.15
N LEU A 103 -2.77 32.70 5.32
CA LEU A 103 -2.22 33.93 5.91
C LEU A 103 -2.37 35.16 5.00
N LYS A 104 -2.38 34.97 3.67
CA LYS A 104 -2.57 36.06 2.70
C LYS A 104 -4.05 36.40 2.48
N ASP A 105 -4.96 35.64 3.07
CA ASP A 105 -6.39 35.84 2.89
C ASP A 105 -6.90 37.03 3.71
N GLU A 106 -7.12 38.15 3.05
CA GLU A 106 -7.63 39.36 3.69
C GLU A 106 -9.04 39.19 4.28
N THR A 107 -9.88 38.35 3.67
CA THR A 107 -11.26 38.13 4.16
C THR A 107 -11.20 37.39 5.49
N LEU A 108 -10.33 36.39 5.59
CA LEU A 108 -10.14 35.62 6.81
C LEU A 108 -9.57 36.50 7.93
N PHE A 109 -8.60 37.36 7.61
CA PHE A 109 -8.05 38.30 8.59
C PHE A 109 -9.07 39.38 9.01
N LYS A 110 -9.96 39.81 8.12
CA LYS A 110 -11.08 40.70 8.47
C LYS A 110 -12.05 40.03 9.44
N THR A 111 -12.44 38.78 9.19
CA THR A 111 -13.28 38.01 10.13
C THR A 111 -12.60 37.86 11.49
N TRP A 112 -11.30 37.56 11.51
CA TRP A 112 -10.52 37.51 12.75
C TRP A 112 -10.57 38.82 13.54
N LYS A 113 -10.39 39.97 12.87
CA LYS A 113 -10.49 41.28 13.52
C LYS A 113 -11.87 41.54 14.12
N LEU A 114 -12.94 41.12 13.45
CA LEU A 114 -14.31 41.28 13.94
C LEU A 114 -14.55 40.53 15.26
N LEU A 115 -13.89 39.39 15.48
CA LEU A 115 -13.96 38.65 16.75
C LEU A 115 -13.40 39.45 17.93
N LEU A 116 -12.56 40.45 17.67
CA LEU A 116 -11.88 41.26 18.67
C LEU A 116 -12.44 42.68 18.75
N ILE A 117 -13.56 42.99 18.07
CA ILE A 117 -14.11 44.36 18.00
C ILE A 117 -14.52 44.92 19.37
N ASN A 118 -14.99 44.05 20.27
CA ASN A 118 -15.46 44.40 21.61
C ASN A 118 -14.40 44.13 22.70
N PHE A 119 -13.16 43.83 22.29
CA PHE A 119 -12.07 43.62 23.23
C PHE A 119 -11.58 44.99 23.74
N ASP A 120 -11.59 45.19 25.06
CA ASP A 120 -11.01 46.39 25.68
C ASP A 120 -9.52 46.17 25.99
N PRO A 121 -8.61 46.80 25.22
CA PRO A 121 -7.18 46.67 25.43
C PRO A 121 -6.69 47.31 26.74
N LYS A 122 -7.46 48.22 27.34
CA LYS A 122 -7.08 48.89 28.61
C LYS A 122 -7.13 47.95 29.81
N ILE A 123 -7.86 46.83 29.70
CA ILE A 123 -7.87 45.75 30.69
C ILE A 123 -6.50 45.05 30.75
N SER A 124 -5.66 45.21 29.71
CA SER A 124 -4.48 44.38 29.51
C SER A 124 -3.16 44.99 29.99
N ALA A 125 -2.92 46.31 29.92
CA ALA A 125 -1.69 46.89 30.48
C ALA A 125 -1.79 48.41 30.71
N LYS A 126 -0.93 48.94 31.59
CA LYS A 126 -0.83 50.38 31.88
C LYS A 126 -0.32 51.22 30.69
N GLN A 127 0.32 50.60 29.71
CA GLN A 127 0.80 51.22 28.47
C GLN A 127 0.49 50.28 27.31
N VAL A 128 -0.63 50.51 26.64
CA VAL A 128 -0.97 49.83 25.39
C VAL A 128 -1.15 50.93 24.35
N ASP A 129 -0.31 50.90 23.31
CA ASP A 129 -0.47 51.78 22.15
C ASP A 129 -1.21 51.04 21.01
N TYR A 130 -1.68 51.82 20.03
CA TYR A 130 -2.41 51.28 18.87
C TYR A 130 -1.54 50.33 18.03
N THR A 131 -0.24 50.60 17.93
CA THR A 131 0.68 49.81 17.10
C THR A 131 0.90 48.42 17.66
N MET A 132 0.97 48.31 18.99
CA MET A 132 1.09 47.09 19.76
C MET A 132 -0.18 46.24 19.66
N ILE A 133 -1.37 46.86 19.69
CA ILE A 133 -2.63 46.14 19.45
C ILE A 133 -2.65 45.55 18.05
N ALA A 134 -2.28 46.35 17.03
CA ALA A 134 -2.25 45.90 15.65
C ALA A 134 -1.23 44.77 15.43
N SER A 135 -0.04 44.86 16.03
CA SER A 135 0.98 43.81 15.93
C SER A 135 0.52 42.54 16.64
N CYS A 136 0.05 42.63 17.89
CA CYS A 136 -0.44 41.46 18.63
C CYS A 136 -1.63 40.79 17.93
N THR A 137 -2.54 41.57 17.35
CA THR A 137 -3.65 41.03 16.55
C THR A 137 -3.16 40.18 15.38
N ARG A 138 -2.10 40.62 14.70
CA ARG A 138 -1.50 39.87 13.59
C ARG A 138 -0.70 38.67 14.09
N ASP A 139 0.11 38.84 15.12
CA ASP A 139 0.94 37.76 15.68
C ASP A 139 0.10 36.59 16.18
N VAL A 140 -1.00 36.88 16.90
CA VAL A 140 -1.93 35.84 17.39
C VAL A 140 -2.61 35.14 16.21
N TYR A 141 -3.03 35.89 15.19
CA TYR A 141 -3.60 35.30 13.98
C TYR A 141 -2.61 34.37 13.27
N GLU A 142 -1.37 34.80 13.09
CA GLU A 142 -0.33 34.00 12.41
C GLU A 142 0.01 32.73 13.19
N ASP A 143 0.14 32.81 14.52
CA ASP A 143 0.39 31.65 15.38
C ASP A 143 -0.81 30.69 15.38
N LEU A 144 -2.03 31.23 15.47
CA LEU A 144 -3.27 30.46 15.46
C LEU A 144 -3.45 29.69 14.15
N ILE A 145 -3.33 30.35 13.00
CA ILE A 145 -3.40 29.69 11.69
C ILE A 145 -2.26 28.67 11.56
N GLY A 146 -1.04 29.01 12.00
CA GLY A 146 0.10 28.10 11.97
C GLY A 146 -0.15 26.81 12.77
N ARG A 147 -0.71 26.90 13.97
CA ARG A 147 -1.07 25.73 14.80
C ARG A 147 -2.23 24.95 14.20
N PHE A 148 -3.26 25.63 13.70
CA PHE A 148 -4.41 24.98 13.09
C PHE A 148 -4.02 24.18 11.85
N CYS A 149 -3.19 24.77 10.96
CA CYS A 149 -2.64 24.05 9.81
C CYS A 149 -1.84 22.83 10.25
N ARG A 150 -0.95 22.96 11.24
CA ARG A 150 -0.11 21.83 11.70
C ARG A 150 -0.93 20.61 12.15
N ILE A 151 -2.06 20.84 12.83
CA ILE A 151 -2.98 19.77 13.23
C ILE A 151 -3.62 19.16 11.98
N GLY A 152 -4.14 19.99 11.07
CA GLY A 152 -4.73 19.56 9.81
C GLY A 152 -3.78 18.78 8.89
N ASP A 153 -2.55 19.27 8.75
CA ASP A 153 -1.48 18.69 7.94
C ASP A 153 -1.17 17.26 8.36
N SER A 154 -1.20 16.99 9.67
CA SER A 154 -0.94 15.66 10.22
C SER A 154 -2.02 14.67 9.77
N GLN A 155 -3.28 15.10 9.79
CA GLN A 155 -4.41 14.30 9.30
C GLN A 155 -4.34 14.11 7.77
N PHE A 156 -4.12 15.19 7.02
CA PHE A 156 -4.00 15.14 5.55
C PHE A 156 -2.88 14.20 5.09
N ARG A 157 -1.72 14.22 5.75
CA ARG A 157 -0.61 13.29 5.45
C ARG A 157 -1.03 11.85 5.67
N LYS A 158 -1.70 11.56 6.78
CA LYS A 158 -2.18 10.21 7.11
C LYS A 158 -3.15 9.69 6.05
N ASP A 159 -4.11 10.52 5.66
CA ASP A 159 -5.13 10.17 4.66
C ASP A 159 -4.49 9.97 3.27
N THR A 160 -3.57 10.86 2.90
CA THR A 160 -2.80 10.76 1.64
C THR A 160 -1.97 9.48 1.58
N MET A 161 -1.22 9.17 2.64
CA MET A 161 -0.40 7.95 2.70
C MET A 161 -1.26 6.69 2.64
N THR A 162 -2.39 6.68 3.33
CA THR A 162 -3.34 5.56 3.30
C THR A 162 -3.88 5.34 1.89
N ARG A 163 -4.27 6.41 1.20
CA ARG A 163 -4.75 6.36 -0.18
C ARG A 163 -3.67 5.87 -1.15
N LEU A 164 -2.46 6.42 -1.06
CA LEU A 164 -1.32 5.99 -1.90
C LEU A 164 -0.96 4.52 -1.66
N GLY A 165 -1.04 4.05 -0.41
CA GLY A 165 -0.88 2.64 -0.06
C GLY A 165 -1.89 1.74 -0.76
N LYS A 166 -3.19 2.12 -0.72
CA LYS A 166 -4.26 1.41 -1.45
C LYS A 166 -4.01 1.39 -2.96
N LEU A 167 -3.68 2.53 -3.56
CA LEU A 167 -3.37 2.61 -5.00
C LEU A 167 -2.19 1.72 -5.40
N LYS A 168 -1.15 1.63 -4.55
CA LYS A 168 -0.02 0.73 -4.75
C LYS A 168 -0.44 -0.73 -4.68
N GLN A 169 -1.24 -1.09 -3.69
CA GLN A 169 -1.77 -2.45 -3.52
C GLN A 169 -2.67 -2.86 -4.69
N ASP A 170 -3.56 -1.98 -5.13
CA ASP A 170 -4.44 -2.23 -6.29
C ASP A 170 -3.63 -2.40 -7.58
N SER A 171 -2.59 -1.57 -7.77
CA SER A 171 -1.69 -1.69 -8.91
C SER A 171 -0.90 -3.00 -8.89
N LEU A 172 -0.48 -3.46 -7.71
CA LEU A 172 0.17 -4.76 -7.54
C LEU A 172 -0.81 -5.91 -7.81
N ARG A 173 -2.03 -5.85 -7.26
CA ARG A 173 -3.09 -6.84 -7.51
C ARG A 173 -3.38 -6.96 -9.00
N LYS A 174 -3.54 -5.84 -9.72
CA LYS A 174 -3.70 -5.82 -11.19
C LYS A 174 -2.53 -6.50 -11.90
N ARG A 175 -1.28 -6.22 -11.49
CA ARG A 175 -0.09 -6.84 -12.08
C ARG A 175 -0.03 -8.35 -11.84
N VAL A 176 -0.36 -8.81 -10.63
CA VAL A 176 -0.41 -10.23 -10.29
C VAL A 176 -1.49 -10.94 -11.10
N VAL A 177 -2.69 -10.36 -11.20
CA VAL A 177 -3.79 -10.92 -12.01
C VAL A 177 -3.40 -11.01 -13.49
N MET A 178 -2.77 -9.97 -14.05
CA MET A 178 -2.28 -10.03 -15.44
C MET A 178 -1.21 -11.11 -15.64
N ARG A 179 -0.31 -11.30 -14.66
CA ARG A 179 0.71 -12.35 -14.71
C ARG A 179 0.10 -13.75 -14.58
N SER A 180 -0.89 -13.93 -13.70
CA SER A 180 -1.65 -15.17 -13.54
C SER A 180 -2.45 -15.53 -14.80
N LYS A 181 -3.06 -14.54 -15.47
CA LYS A 181 -3.69 -14.75 -16.78
C LYS A 181 -2.69 -15.21 -17.83
N HIS A 182 -1.47 -14.66 -17.84
CA HIS A 182 -0.41 -15.16 -18.72
C HIS A 182 0.04 -16.58 -18.36
N THR A 183 0.12 -16.97 -17.08
CA THR A 183 0.51 -18.33 -16.70
C THR A 183 -0.57 -19.37 -16.97
N HIS A 184 -1.85 -19.08 -16.74
CA HIS A 184 -2.95 -19.98 -17.10
C HIS A 184 -3.23 -20.03 -18.60
N SER A 185 -2.98 -18.94 -19.32
CA SER A 185 -3.00 -18.94 -20.78
C SER A 185 -1.79 -19.68 -21.36
N SER A 186 -0.65 -19.74 -20.67
CA SER A 186 0.56 -20.45 -21.10
C SER A 186 0.36 -21.96 -21.17
N ASP A 187 -0.36 -22.58 -20.23
CA ASP A 187 -0.63 -24.04 -20.29
C ASP A 187 -1.62 -24.41 -21.40
N ALA A 188 -2.49 -23.48 -21.82
CA ALA A 188 -3.34 -23.64 -23.01
C ALA A 188 -2.64 -23.25 -24.34
N LEU A 189 -1.42 -22.69 -24.28
CA LEU A 189 -0.62 -22.18 -25.42
C LEU A 189 0.84 -22.65 -25.39
N ALA A 190 1.14 -23.73 -24.67
CA ALA A 190 2.44 -24.38 -24.75
C ALA A 190 2.58 -24.92 -26.17
N LEU A 191 3.38 -24.22 -26.99
CA LEU A 191 3.62 -24.60 -28.37
C LEU A 191 4.24 -25.99 -28.34
N ASN A 192 3.45 -26.98 -28.73
CA ASN A 192 3.86 -28.36 -28.81
C ASN A 192 3.93 -28.76 -30.28
N MET A 193 4.63 -29.86 -30.59
CA MET A 193 4.73 -30.34 -31.97
C MET A 193 3.35 -30.56 -32.60
N LYS A 194 2.35 -30.97 -31.81
CA LYS A 194 0.97 -31.17 -32.26
C LYS A 194 0.35 -29.89 -32.86
N TYR A 195 0.53 -28.73 -32.23
CA TYR A 195 0.07 -27.44 -32.74
C TYR A 195 0.70 -27.07 -34.09
N ILE A 196 1.99 -27.34 -34.26
CA ILE A 196 2.73 -27.07 -35.51
C ILE A 196 2.24 -28.00 -36.64
N LEU A 197 1.92 -29.25 -36.31
CA LEU A 197 1.40 -30.23 -37.27
C LEU A 197 -0.04 -29.94 -37.71
N GLU A 198 -0.88 -29.41 -36.82
CA GLU A 198 -2.30 -29.11 -37.09
C GLU A 198 -2.52 -27.82 -37.90
N ASP A 199 -1.53 -26.92 -37.95
CA ASP A 199 -1.61 -25.64 -38.67
C ASP A 199 -1.81 -25.83 -40.20
N GLN A 200 -2.92 -25.34 -40.75
CA GLN A 200 -3.23 -25.44 -42.19
C GLN A 200 -2.84 -24.19 -42.97
N SER A 201 -2.18 -23.21 -42.35
CA SER A 201 -1.73 -21.99 -43.03
C SER A 201 -0.65 -22.28 -44.08
N GLU A 202 -0.61 -21.44 -45.11
CA GLU A 202 0.40 -21.52 -46.18
C GLU A 202 1.81 -21.51 -45.57
N ASN A 203 2.63 -22.48 -45.94
CA ASN A 203 3.98 -22.70 -45.39
C ASN A 203 4.06 -22.73 -43.84
N LYS A 204 2.98 -23.10 -43.14
CA LYS A 204 2.92 -23.09 -41.66
C LYS A 204 3.25 -21.71 -41.07
N LEU A 205 2.86 -20.64 -41.78
CA LEU A 205 3.17 -19.24 -41.43
C LEU A 205 2.73 -18.89 -40.01
N TYR A 206 1.57 -19.37 -39.56
CA TYR A 206 1.06 -19.10 -38.23
C TYR A 206 1.94 -19.74 -37.14
N SER A 207 2.33 -21.00 -37.34
CA SER A 207 3.29 -21.69 -36.47
C SER A 207 4.64 -20.99 -36.44
N HIS A 208 5.14 -20.51 -37.59
CA HIS A 208 6.39 -19.78 -37.68
C HIS A 208 6.35 -18.45 -36.91
N LEU A 209 5.31 -17.64 -37.12
CA LEU A 209 5.14 -16.37 -36.40
C LEU A 209 5.00 -16.58 -34.90
N LYS A 210 4.29 -17.65 -34.48
CA LYS A 210 4.13 -18.00 -33.07
C LYS A 210 5.46 -18.45 -32.44
N LEU A 211 6.22 -19.30 -33.12
CA LEU A 211 7.59 -19.69 -32.72
C LEU A 211 8.49 -18.47 -32.57
N LYS A 212 8.48 -17.57 -33.57
CA LYS A 212 9.29 -16.35 -33.58
C LYS A 212 8.94 -15.45 -32.39
N SER A 213 7.64 -15.21 -32.15
CA SER A 213 7.18 -14.43 -30.98
C SER A 213 7.62 -15.05 -29.66
N GLN A 214 7.46 -16.37 -29.49
CA GLN A 214 7.82 -17.03 -28.23
C GLN A 214 9.34 -17.04 -27.99
N ILE A 215 10.16 -17.14 -29.03
CA ILE A 215 11.63 -17.02 -28.90
C ILE A 215 12.02 -15.61 -28.43
N TYR A 216 11.33 -14.55 -28.87
CA TYR A 216 11.60 -13.20 -28.36
C TYR A 216 11.23 -13.05 -26.87
N ASP A 217 10.15 -13.67 -26.41
CA ASP A 217 9.66 -13.52 -25.04
C ASP A 217 10.36 -14.43 -24.02
N LEU A 218 10.70 -15.67 -24.43
CA LEU A 218 11.14 -16.75 -23.55
C LEU A 218 12.49 -17.38 -23.95
N ASN A 219 13.09 -16.94 -25.07
CA ASN A 219 14.39 -17.38 -25.58
C ASN A 219 14.49 -18.92 -25.77
N ASP A 220 15.48 -19.57 -25.16
CA ASP A 220 15.78 -21.00 -25.26
C ASP A 220 14.80 -21.89 -24.47
N VAL A 221 14.06 -21.30 -23.53
CA VAL A 221 13.10 -22.02 -22.66
C VAL A 221 11.94 -22.62 -23.47
N VAL A 222 11.58 -22.02 -24.62
CA VAL A 222 10.48 -22.44 -25.50
C VAL A 222 10.62 -23.90 -25.95
N PHE A 223 11.85 -24.35 -26.22
CA PHE A 223 12.12 -25.66 -26.80
C PHE A 223 12.42 -26.75 -25.75
N THR A 224 12.42 -26.41 -24.47
CA THR A 224 12.75 -27.34 -23.39
C THR A 224 11.74 -28.49 -23.28
N SER A 225 10.47 -28.23 -23.58
CA SER A 225 9.35 -29.18 -23.60
C SER A 225 9.34 -30.13 -24.82
N PHE A 226 10.08 -29.81 -25.89
CA PHE A 226 10.10 -30.62 -27.11
C PHE A 226 10.97 -31.88 -26.97
N LEU A 227 10.54 -32.97 -27.61
CA LEU A 227 11.37 -34.17 -27.72
C LEU A 227 12.54 -33.93 -28.68
N LYS A 228 13.64 -34.67 -28.50
CA LYS A 228 14.82 -34.54 -29.39
C LYS A 228 14.47 -34.87 -30.85
N SER A 229 13.57 -35.83 -31.07
CA SER A 229 13.03 -36.18 -32.39
C SER A 229 12.35 -34.99 -33.08
N ASP A 230 11.57 -34.24 -32.30
CA ASP A 230 10.74 -33.13 -32.76
C ASP A 230 11.61 -31.92 -33.14
N LEU A 231 12.65 -31.67 -32.35
CA LEU A 231 13.65 -30.64 -32.64
C LEU A 231 14.46 -30.98 -33.90
N ILE A 232 14.80 -32.25 -34.13
CA ILE A 232 15.47 -32.68 -35.36
C ILE A 232 14.55 -32.45 -36.57
N LEU A 233 13.25 -32.72 -36.42
CA LEU A 233 12.26 -32.50 -37.49
C LEU A 233 12.10 -31.00 -37.81
N LEU A 234 12.05 -30.16 -36.77
CA LEU A 234 12.05 -28.70 -36.92
C LEU A 234 13.34 -28.19 -37.56
N CYS A 235 14.51 -28.69 -37.15
CA CYS A 235 15.79 -28.35 -37.78
C CYS A 235 15.76 -28.65 -39.28
N LYS A 236 15.23 -29.81 -39.70
CA LYS A 236 15.07 -30.15 -41.12
C LYS A 236 14.12 -29.20 -41.84
N ALA A 237 13.01 -28.83 -41.20
CA ALA A 237 12.03 -27.89 -41.75
C ALA A 237 12.59 -26.47 -41.92
N TYR A 238 13.55 -26.07 -41.07
CA TYR A 238 14.30 -24.81 -41.16
C TYR A 238 15.62 -24.91 -41.94
N GLY A 239 15.91 -26.06 -42.57
CA GLY A 239 17.11 -26.25 -43.40
C GLY A 239 18.43 -26.39 -42.63
N ILE A 240 18.37 -26.64 -41.33
CA ILE A 240 19.52 -26.85 -40.46
C ILE A 240 19.95 -28.32 -40.55
N VAL A 241 21.25 -28.56 -40.81
CA VAL A 241 21.82 -29.91 -40.82
C VAL A 241 22.00 -30.38 -39.37
N ALA A 242 20.99 -31.08 -38.86
CA ALA A 242 21.05 -31.72 -37.55
C ALA A 242 22.03 -32.90 -37.58
N GLY A 243 23.30 -32.65 -37.26
CA GLY A 243 24.28 -33.72 -37.00
C GLY A 243 24.00 -34.47 -35.69
N ASN A 244 24.96 -35.26 -35.21
CA ASN A 244 24.90 -35.95 -33.90
C ASN A 244 25.08 -34.97 -32.72
N VAL A 245 24.23 -33.95 -32.65
CA VAL A 245 24.29 -32.85 -31.67
C VAL A 245 23.41 -33.18 -30.46
N GLN A 246 23.82 -32.68 -29.28
CA GLN A 246 23.01 -32.75 -28.07
C GLN A 246 21.77 -31.85 -28.18
N LYS A 247 20.73 -32.11 -27.36
CA LYS A 247 19.45 -31.39 -27.39
C LYS A 247 19.64 -29.86 -27.29
N SER A 248 20.52 -29.40 -26.40
CA SER A 248 20.86 -27.98 -26.23
C SER A 248 21.46 -27.34 -27.49
N GLY A 249 22.29 -28.06 -28.23
CA GLY A 249 22.88 -27.54 -29.47
C GLY A 249 21.85 -27.37 -30.59
N LEU A 250 20.84 -28.25 -30.67
CA LEU A 250 19.73 -28.10 -31.61
C LEU A 250 18.85 -26.89 -31.26
N ILE A 251 18.59 -26.67 -29.96
CA ILE A 251 17.82 -25.52 -29.46
C ILE A 251 18.51 -24.20 -29.84
N ASN A 252 19.81 -24.09 -29.57
CA ASN A 252 20.58 -22.88 -29.89
C ASN A 252 20.56 -22.59 -31.41
N GLN A 253 20.71 -23.61 -32.25
CA GLN A 253 20.64 -23.44 -33.70
C GLN A 253 19.25 -22.95 -34.15
N LEU A 254 18.18 -23.51 -33.61
CA LEU A 254 16.82 -23.07 -33.92
C LEU A 254 16.54 -21.64 -33.44
N CYS A 255 16.96 -21.28 -32.22
CA CYS A 255 16.82 -19.92 -31.68
C CYS A 255 17.60 -18.88 -32.49
N THR A 256 18.71 -19.25 -33.15
CA THR A 256 19.44 -18.34 -34.04
C THR A 256 18.80 -18.19 -35.42
N VAL A 257 18.26 -19.26 -36.00
CA VAL A 257 17.78 -19.27 -37.40
C VAL A 257 16.34 -18.76 -37.51
N ILE A 258 15.44 -19.16 -36.60
CA ILE A 258 14.02 -18.83 -36.69
C ILE A 258 13.74 -17.31 -36.70
N PRO A 259 14.40 -16.48 -35.87
CA PRO A 259 14.18 -15.03 -35.91
C PRO A 259 14.61 -14.35 -37.21
N THR A 260 15.58 -14.93 -37.93
CA THR A 260 16.15 -14.37 -39.17
C THR A 260 15.30 -14.66 -40.41
N LEU A 261 14.36 -15.59 -40.31
CA LEU A 261 13.47 -15.98 -41.40
C LEU A 261 12.09 -15.34 -41.25
N ASN A 262 11.37 -15.24 -42.36
CA ASN A 262 10.01 -14.71 -42.41
C ASN A 262 8.95 -15.82 -42.53
N GLU A 263 9.36 -17.03 -42.92
CA GLU A 263 8.52 -18.20 -43.07
C GLU A 263 9.32 -19.49 -42.83
N MET A 264 8.62 -20.64 -42.77
CA MET A 264 9.26 -21.95 -42.68
C MET A 264 9.70 -22.43 -44.07
N PRO A 265 11.01 -22.59 -44.36
CA PRO A 265 11.51 -22.85 -45.71
C PRO A 265 11.15 -24.23 -46.30
N LYS A 266 11.02 -25.27 -45.46
CA LYS A 266 10.77 -26.64 -45.90
C LYS A 266 9.66 -27.31 -45.07
N PRO A 267 8.40 -26.87 -45.18
CA PRO A 267 7.30 -27.38 -44.36
C PRO A 267 6.95 -28.85 -44.64
N ASN A 268 7.31 -29.36 -45.83
CA ASN A 268 7.02 -30.74 -46.26
C ASN A 268 7.64 -31.82 -45.35
N PHE A 269 8.73 -31.52 -44.65
CA PHE A 269 9.33 -32.44 -43.68
C PHE A 269 8.43 -32.71 -42.46
N LEU A 270 7.45 -31.85 -42.20
CA LEU A 270 6.48 -32.02 -41.12
C LEU A 270 5.24 -32.84 -41.54
N VAL A 271 5.06 -33.10 -42.84
CA VAL A 271 3.84 -33.74 -43.39
C VAL A 271 4.05 -35.23 -43.69
N GLN A 272 5.29 -35.68 -43.90
CA GLN A 272 5.60 -37.08 -44.20
C GLN A 272 5.90 -37.88 -42.92
N ASN A 273 4.86 -38.34 -42.24
CA ASN A 273 4.84 -39.57 -41.43
C ASN A 273 3.41 -39.89 -41.00
N ASN A 274 2.66 -40.54 -41.89
CA ASN A 274 1.39 -41.18 -41.53
C ASN A 274 1.43 -42.63 -42.04
N PRO A 275 1.81 -43.62 -41.22
CA PRO A 275 1.50 -45.01 -41.53
C PRO A 275 0.07 -45.30 -41.04
N VAL A 276 -0.80 -45.55 -42.01
CA VAL A 276 -2.14 -46.11 -41.86
C VAL A 276 -2.04 -47.57 -41.40
N VAL A 277 -2.66 -47.93 -40.25
CA VAL A 277 -3.31 -49.23 -39.96
C VAL A 277 -4.37 -48.98 -38.86
N SER A 278 -5.64 -48.71 -39.17
CA SER A 278 -6.80 -49.64 -39.24
C SER A 278 -6.95 -50.71 -38.14
N SER A 279 -7.98 -50.49 -37.30
CA SER A 279 -9.07 -51.45 -36.98
C SER A 279 -9.05 -52.35 -35.73
N LEU A 280 -10.08 -52.09 -34.89
CA LEU A 280 -10.88 -53.00 -34.03
C LEU A 280 -10.20 -53.45 -32.71
N LYS A 281 -10.84 -53.49 -31.53
CA LYS A 281 -12.25 -53.73 -31.17
C LYS A 281 -12.48 -53.35 -29.69
N ALA A 282 -13.71 -52.93 -29.37
CA ALA A 282 -14.21 -52.82 -28.01
C ALA A 282 -14.56 -54.19 -27.40
N SER A 283 -14.34 -54.36 -26.09
CA SER A 283 -15.31 -55.00 -25.17
C SER A 283 -14.96 -54.79 -23.72
N SER A 284 -16.03 -54.53 -22.98
CA SER A 284 -16.25 -54.49 -21.53
C SER A 284 -15.78 -55.75 -20.79
N ASN A 285 -15.50 -55.61 -19.49
CA ASN A 285 -16.21 -56.33 -18.43
C ASN A 285 -15.91 -55.76 -17.03
N GLU A 286 -16.94 -55.83 -16.19
CA GLU A 286 -17.06 -55.40 -14.80
C GLU A 286 -16.35 -56.32 -13.79
N ASP A 287 -16.18 -55.75 -12.58
CA ASP A 287 -16.15 -56.33 -11.25
C ASP A 287 -15.03 -57.30 -10.82
N THR A 288 -14.26 -56.92 -9.79
CA THR A 288 -14.45 -57.39 -8.40
C THR A 288 -13.37 -56.92 -7.42
N SER A 289 -13.84 -56.52 -6.24
CA SER A 289 -13.22 -56.50 -4.90
C SER A 289 -11.72 -56.78 -4.71
N SER A 290 -11.03 -55.90 -3.97
CA SER A 290 -10.75 -56.12 -2.54
C SER A 290 -9.78 -55.10 -1.94
N CYS A 291 -10.08 -54.73 -0.70
CA CYS A 291 -9.34 -53.84 0.18
C CYS A 291 -8.13 -54.57 0.79
N SER A 292 -6.98 -53.91 0.88
CA SER A 292 -5.96 -54.24 1.89
C SER A 292 -5.17 -53.01 2.33
N LYS A 293 -5.39 -52.66 3.59
CA LYS A 293 -4.67 -51.69 4.42
C LYS A 293 -3.24 -52.17 4.70
N ARG A 294 -2.29 -51.22 4.81
CA ARG A 294 -1.15 -51.13 5.77
C ARG A 294 -0.29 -49.91 5.37
N GLN A 295 -0.52 -48.75 5.97
CA GLN A 295 0.08 -48.20 7.21
C GLN A 295 1.38 -47.40 7.01
N PRO A 296 1.61 -46.35 7.84
CA PRO A 296 2.47 -45.20 7.55
C PRO A 296 3.82 -45.27 8.28
N CYS A 297 4.86 -44.68 7.67
CA CYS A 297 6.16 -44.51 8.32
C CYS A 297 6.12 -43.38 9.36
N THR A 298 6.17 -43.78 10.63
CA THR A 298 6.38 -42.91 11.79
C THR A 298 7.88 -42.74 12.04
N ARG A 299 8.35 -41.50 12.28
CA ARG A 299 9.64 -41.22 12.94
C ARG A 299 9.39 -40.36 14.19
N LYS A 300 9.28 -41.04 15.34
CA LYS A 300 9.64 -40.58 16.69
C LYS A 300 11.15 -40.88 16.83
N ARG A 301 12.04 -40.18 17.54
CA ARG A 301 12.05 -39.47 18.83
C ARG A 301 13.43 -38.78 18.90
N THR A 302 13.55 -37.68 19.65
CA THR A 302 14.35 -37.65 20.90
C THR A 302 14.08 -36.33 21.64
N ILE A 303 13.65 -36.49 22.89
CA ILE A 303 13.51 -35.46 23.92
C ILE A 303 14.67 -35.72 24.88
N GLU A 304 15.48 -34.70 25.16
CA GLU A 304 16.19 -34.58 26.43
C GLU A 304 16.04 -33.14 26.91
N GLY A 305 15.55 -32.97 28.14
CA GLY A 305 15.43 -31.68 28.81
C GLY A 305 16.48 -31.51 29.90
N LYS A 306 16.71 -30.25 30.32
CA LYS A 306 16.99 -29.91 31.73
C LYS A 306 16.96 -28.38 31.96
N GLU A 307 15.97 -28.00 32.76
CA GLU A 307 16.00 -27.15 33.97
C GLU A 307 16.47 -25.68 33.99
N LYS A 308 15.88 -25.01 35.00
CA LYS A 308 15.74 -23.57 35.27
C LYS A 308 16.98 -22.95 35.90
N GLY A 309 17.20 -21.65 35.65
CA GLY A 309 18.09 -20.80 36.45
C GLY A 309 17.74 -19.32 36.34
N LYS A 310 17.31 -18.71 37.46
CA LYS A 310 17.14 -17.25 37.65
C LYS A 310 18.52 -16.61 37.84
N GLY A 311 18.77 -15.48 37.17
CA GLY A 311 19.93 -14.63 37.45
C GLY A 311 19.77 -13.23 36.87
N LYS A 312 19.65 -12.22 37.74
CA LYS A 312 19.72 -10.79 37.42
C LYS A 312 21.19 -10.38 37.29
N SER A 313 21.55 -9.67 36.22
CA SER A 313 22.71 -8.77 36.23
C SER A 313 22.59 -7.69 35.15
N LYS A 314 22.62 -6.43 35.61
CA LYS A 314 22.83 -5.22 34.82
C LYS A 314 24.27 -5.20 34.30
N GLY A 315 24.46 -4.88 33.02
CA GLY A 315 25.80 -4.69 32.45
C GLY A 315 25.77 -4.26 30.98
N LYS A 316 26.00 -2.97 30.76
CA LYS A 316 26.24 -2.26 29.49
C LYS A 316 27.02 -3.10 28.46
N LYS A 317 26.50 -3.22 27.23
CA LYS A 317 27.34 -3.49 26.05
C LYS A 317 26.86 -2.70 24.82
N LYS A 318 27.86 -2.07 24.21
CA LYS A 318 27.92 -1.35 22.94
C LYS A 318 27.31 -2.22 21.82
N MET A 319 26.49 -1.65 20.94
CA MET A 319 26.01 -2.33 19.73
C MET A 319 26.36 -1.49 18.51
N GLU A 320 27.30 -2.00 17.73
CA GLU A 320 27.58 -1.68 16.34
C GLU A 320 26.85 -2.71 15.47
N THR A 321 26.37 -2.25 14.30
CA THR A 321 25.77 -3.01 13.17
C THR A 321 24.39 -3.63 13.46
N CYS A 322 23.44 -3.73 12.54
CA CYS A 322 23.49 -3.93 11.10
C CYS A 322 22.14 -3.50 10.48
N ASP A 323 22.19 -3.05 9.23
CA ASP A 323 21.04 -2.88 8.36
C ASP A 323 20.18 -4.14 8.37
N LYS A 324 18.91 -4.00 8.75
CA LYS A 324 17.90 -5.05 8.55
C LYS A 324 17.02 -4.61 7.40
N ASP A 325 17.29 -5.24 6.26
CA ASP A 325 16.35 -5.37 5.16
C ASP A 325 14.96 -5.71 5.71
N ASN A 326 14.04 -4.79 5.50
CA ASN A 326 12.64 -4.92 5.86
C ASN A 326 11.96 -5.79 4.80
N THR A 327 12.21 -7.11 4.86
CA THR A 327 11.36 -8.06 4.15
C THR A 327 10.04 -8.14 4.92
N ASP A 328 9.01 -7.49 4.39
CA ASP A 328 7.60 -7.65 4.77
C ASP A 328 7.21 -9.13 4.60
N THR A 329 7.59 -9.98 5.54
CA THR A 329 7.16 -11.38 5.57
C THR A 329 5.79 -11.40 6.23
N SER A 330 4.73 -11.52 5.42
CA SER A 330 3.37 -11.75 5.90
C SER A 330 3.32 -13.00 6.79
N ILE A 331 2.82 -12.86 8.01
CA ILE A 331 2.70 -13.92 9.02
C ILE A 331 1.22 -14.21 9.26
N CYS A 332 0.84 -15.49 9.34
CA CYS A 332 -0.53 -15.88 9.65
C CYS A 332 -0.90 -15.49 11.09
N SER A 333 -2.00 -14.79 11.27
CA SER A 333 -2.46 -14.33 12.60
C SER A 333 -2.94 -15.42 13.55
N VAL A 334 -3.13 -16.65 13.06
CA VAL A 334 -3.53 -17.82 13.86
C VAL A 334 -2.32 -18.68 14.20
N CYS A 335 -1.65 -19.24 13.20
CA CYS A 335 -0.56 -20.20 13.41
C CYS A 335 0.84 -19.57 13.51
N ARG A 336 0.98 -18.25 13.28
CA ARG A 336 2.26 -17.53 13.26
C ARG A 336 3.29 -18.07 12.25
N ARG A 337 2.85 -18.88 11.27
CA ARG A 337 3.67 -19.33 10.15
C ARG A 337 3.93 -18.15 9.21
N HIS A 338 5.11 -18.12 8.59
CA HIS A 338 5.47 -17.15 7.56
C HIS A 338 4.95 -17.62 6.21
N TYR A 339 4.57 -16.68 5.34
CA TYR A 339 4.18 -16.98 3.97
C TYR A 339 5.31 -17.69 3.20
N ALA A 340 4.99 -18.80 2.55
CA ALA A 340 5.86 -19.45 1.58
C ALA A 340 5.24 -19.38 0.17
N GLU A 341 6.09 -19.20 -0.83
CA GLU A 341 5.68 -19.05 -2.23
C GLU A 341 5.00 -20.35 -2.72
N GLY A 342 3.75 -20.24 -3.19
CA GLY A 342 2.92 -21.39 -3.62
C GLY A 342 1.90 -21.88 -2.60
N GLU A 343 1.84 -21.30 -1.40
CA GLU A 343 0.78 -21.61 -0.41
C GLU A 343 -0.47 -20.73 -0.60
N LEU A 344 -1.64 -21.32 -0.33
CA LEU A 344 -2.94 -20.63 -0.41
C LEU A 344 -3.19 -19.83 0.88
N TRP A 345 -3.30 -18.50 0.74
CA TRP A 345 -3.44 -17.57 1.86
C TRP A 345 -4.53 -16.53 1.56
N ILE A 346 -5.37 -16.25 2.55
CA ILE A 346 -6.49 -15.32 2.42
C ILE A 346 -6.35 -14.13 3.37
N GLN A 347 -6.75 -12.94 2.90
CA GLN A 347 -6.75 -11.71 3.70
C GLN A 347 -8.19 -11.36 4.10
N CYS A 348 -8.40 -10.97 5.35
CA CYS A 348 -9.71 -10.50 5.81
C CYS A 348 -9.98 -9.06 5.36
N ASP A 349 -11.14 -8.79 4.77
CA ASP A 349 -11.53 -7.45 4.30
C ASP A 349 -11.88 -6.45 5.42
N LEU A 350 -12.02 -6.90 6.68
CA LEU A 350 -12.35 -6.03 7.82
C LEU A 350 -11.12 -5.64 8.65
N CYS A 351 -10.27 -6.61 8.99
CA CYS A 351 -9.11 -6.39 9.87
C CYS A 351 -7.76 -6.36 9.13
N ASP A 352 -7.76 -6.56 7.81
CA ASP A 352 -6.58 -6.58 6.94
C ASP A 352 -5.52 -7.63 7.32
N GLU A 353 -5.80 -8.55 8.25
CA GLU A 353 -4.91 -9.64 8.65
C GLU A 353 -4.88 -10.78 7.63
N TRP A 354 -3.70 -11.43 7.52
CA TRP A 354 -3.46 -12.57 6.63
C TRP A 354 -3.61 -13.90 7.37
N PHE A 355 -4.19 -14.89 6.70
CA PHE A 355 -4.46 -16.21 7.23
C PHE A 355 -4.10 -17.31 6.23
N ASP A 356 -3.53 -18.38 6.75
CA ASP A 356 -3.46 -19.66 6.06
C ASP A 356 -4.89 -20.20 5.89
N TRP A 357 -5.25 -20.62 4.68
CA TRP A 357 -6.59 -21.14 4.36
C TRP A 357 -7.00 -22.30 5.29
N PHE A 358 -6.05 -23.15 5.68
CA PHE A 358 -6.30 -24.26 6.61
C PHE A 358 -6.63 -23.76 8.03
N CYS A 359 -6.03 -22.65 8.45
CA CYS A 359 -6.30 -22.05 9.77
C CYS A 359 -7.71 -21.44 9.87
N GLN A 360 -8.38 -21.21 8.74
CA GLN A 360 -9.75 -20.71 8.68
C GLN A 360 -10.75 -21.78 8.24
N GLY A 361 -10.32 -23.04 8.08
CA GLY A 361 -11.20 -24.15 7.70
C GLY A 361 -11.84 -23.98 6.33
N ILE A 362 -11.15 -23.30 5.40
CA ILE A 362 -11.63 -23.13 4.02
C ILE A 362 -11.29 -24.41 3.25
N ASP A 363 -12.28 -25.03 2.62
CA ASP A 363 -12.08 -26.16 1.70
C ASP A 363 -11.79 -25.67 0.26
N GLU A 364 -11.20 -26.51 -0.59
CA GLU A 364 -10.84 -26.16 -1.99
C GLU A 364 -12.03 -25.64 -2.83
N LYS A 365 -13.23 -26.19 -2.57
CA LYS A 365 -14.46 -25.73 -3.23
C LYS A 365 -14.84 -24.31 -2.81
N THR A 366 -14.70 -24.00 -1.53
CA THR A 366 -15.00 -22.68 -0.97
C THR A 366 -13.95 -21.66 -1.41
N TRP A 367 -12.68 -22.06 -1.51
CA TRP A 367 -11.61 -21.22 -2.03
C TRP A 367 -11.94 -20.64 -3.41
N SER A 368 -12.38 -21.50 -4.33
CA SER A 368 -12.70 -21.11 -5.71
C SER A 368 -13.86 -20.10 -5.80
N SER A 369 -14.80 -20.14 -4.86
CA SER A 369 -15.89 -19.15 -4.76
C SER A 369 -15.45 -17.86 -4.06
N THR A 370 -14.44 -17.92 -3.20
CA THR A 370 -13.97 -16.78 -2.39
C THR A 370 -13.06 -15.84 -3.19
N GLU A 371 -12.50 -16.26 -4.32
CA GLU A 371 -11.63 -15.41 -5.16
C GLU A 371 -12.33 -14.15 -5.71
N ASN A 372 -13.66 -14.09 -5.69
CA ASN A 372 -14.44 -12.97 -6.24
C ASN A 372 -15.45 -12.34 -5.25
N GLU A 373 -15.48 -12.79 -3.99
CA GLU A 373 -16.42 -12.30 -2.97
C GLU A 373 -15.68 -11.73 -1.75
N LYS A 374 -16.35 -10.85 -0.99
CA LYS A 374 -15.79 -10.31 0.26
C LYS A 374 -15.69 -11.42 1.29
N TRP A 375 -14.53 -11.54 1.94
CA TRP A 375 -14.28 -12.58 2.93
C TRP A 375 -13.90 -12.01 4.30
N PHE A 376 -14.53 -12.57 5.33
CA PHE A 376 -14.31 -12.19 6.73
C PHE A 376 -13.74 -13.37 7.50
N CYS A 377 -12.71 -13.12 8.32
CA CYS A 377 -12.14 -14.17 9.17
C CYS A 377 -13.10 -14.54 10.29
N THR A 378 -12.88 -15.70 10.92
CA THR A 378 -13.67 -16.16 12.08
C THR A 378 -13.79 -15.17 13.25
N LYS A 379 -12.89 -14.18 13.37
CA LYS A 379 -13.00 -13.12 14.39
C LYS A 379 -13.88 -11.94 13.97
N CYS A 380 -14.06 -11.76 12.66
CA CYS A 380 -14.73 -10.62 12.04
C CYS A 380 -16.06 -11.00 11.36
N SER A 381 -16.33 -12.29 11.24
CA SER A 381 -17.58 -12.86 10.73
C SER A 381 -18.73 -12.76 11.73
#